data_AF-A0A315XZD3-F1
#
_entry.id   AF-A0A315XZD3-F1
#
_cell.length_a   1.000
_cell.length_b   1.000
_cell.length_c   1.000
_cell.angle_alpha   90.00
_cell.angle_beta   90.00
_cell.angle_gamma   90.00
#
_symmetry.space_group_name_H-M   'P 1'
#
loop_
_entity.id
_entity.type
_entity.pdbx_description
1 polymer ?
#
loop_
_entity_poly.entity_id
_entity_poly.type
_entity_poly.pdbx_seq_one_letter_code
_entity_poly.pdbx_strand_id
1 'polypeptide(L)'
;MRSKTIKAVVRYIAAQLLCLFVNIMLAALKGGVFRAICLVCTAAVLVCILADLGIKEAAADLKSERISGKPIPMTGMLCAAAAVTLFPAVNRIVLFISALGGGFEFYGIFKLLEPSFLQLCNFIEPSALSANLSAAELTALLPTAAVPGAALLLSYIIARKKHIKSTGF
;
A
#
# COMPACT_ATOMS: atom_id res chain seq x y z
N MET A 1 -17.92 -7.41 9.20
CA MET A 1 -17.25 -6.23 8.61
C MET A 1 -15.99 -5.80 9.37
N ARG A 2 -16.07 -5.45 10.68
CA ARG A 2 -14.93 -4.94 11.47
C ARG A 2 -13.66 -5.82 11.47
N SER A 3 -13.79 -7.16 11.51
CA SER A 3 -12.63 -8.06 11.59
C SER A 3 -11.68 -7.96 10.38
N LYS A 4 -12.21 -7.87 9.15
CA LYS A 4 -11.39 -7.83 7.92
C LYS A 4 -10.60 -6.53 7.80
N THR A 5 -11.24 -5.41 8.09
CA THR A 5 -10.61 -4.09 8.08
C THR A 5 -9.46 -4.03 9.07
N ILE A 6 -9.66 -4.50 10.30
CA ILE A 6 -8.60 -4.52 11.32
C ILE A 6 -7.43 -5.39 10.87
N LYS A 7 -7.68 -6.61 10.38
CA LYS A 7 -6.62 -7.47 9.85
C LYS A 7 -5.84 -6.80 8.72
N ALA A 8 -6.53 -6.15 7.78
CA ALA A 8 -5.90 -5.45 6.66
C ALA A 8 -5.01 -4.30 7.12
N VAL A 9 -5.48 -3.47 8.06
CA VAL A 9 -4.70 -2.38 8.63
C VAL A 9 -3.49 -2.90 9.40
N VAL A 10 -3.65 -3.93 10.24
CA VAL A 10 -2.53 -4.53 10.97
C VAL A 10 -1.47 -5.10 10.02
N ARG A 11 -1.90 -5.82 8.97
CA ARG A 11 -0.97 -6.35 7.96
C ARG A 11 -0.29 -5.25 7.15
N TYR A 12 -0.99 -4.18 6.83
CA TYR A 12 -0.42 -3.01 6.19
C TYR A 12 0.65 -2.35 7.07
N ILE A 13 0.37 -2.10 8.34
CA ILE A 13 1.34 -1.52 9.29
C ILE A 13 2.56 -2.43 9.43
N ALA A 14 2.36 -3.74 9.60
CA ALA A 14 3.45 -4.70 9.68
C ALA A 14 4.32 -4.70 8.41
N ALA A 15 3.71 -4.63 7.22
CA ALA A 15 4.43 -4.52 5.97
C ALA A 15 5.24 -3.23 5.87
N GLN A 16 4.69 -2.09 6.32
CA GLN A 16 5.40 -0.82 6.34
C GLN A 16 6.59 -0.83 7.31
N LEU A 17 6.42 -1.42 8.51
CA LEU A 17 7.52 -1.59 9.46
C LEU A 17 8.65 -2.46 8.88
N LEU A 18 8.29 -3.54 8.19
CA LEU A 18 9.26 -4.38 7.49
C LEU A 18 9.98 -3.62 6.38
N CYS A 19 9.26 -2.83 5.59
CA CYS A 19 9.86 -1.97 4.55
C CYS A 19 10.80 -0.93 5.18
N LEU A 20 10.44 -0.36 6.33
CA LEU A 20 11.28 0.61 7.03
C LEU A 20 12.58 -0.05 7.49
N PHE A 21 12.49 -1.25 8.07
CA PHE A 21 13.66 -2.04 8.46
C PHE A 21 14.59 -2.32 7.28
N VAL A 22 14.04 -2.75 6.14
CA VAL A 22 14.81 -2.98 4.89
C VAL A 22 15.51 -1.69 4.44
N ASN A 23 14.80 -0.56 4.42
CA ASN A 23 15.41 0.72 4.04
C ASN A 23 16.55 1.13 4.97
N ILE A 24 16.41 0.95 6.28
CA ILE A 24 17.46 1.28 7.26
C ILE A 24 18.69 0.40 7.03
N MET A 25 18.48 -0.91 6.84
CA MET A 25 19.59 -1.85 6.60
C MET A 25 20.33 -1.55 5.30
N LEU A 26 19.62 -1.14 4.25
CA LEU A 26 20.21 -0.78 2.97
C LEU A 26 20.66 0.68 2.87
N ALA A 27 20.38 1.53 3.87
CA ALA A 27 20.77 2.94 3.86
C ALA A 27 22.30 3.14 3.77
N ALA A 28 23.08 2.17 4.26
CA ALA A 28 24.53 2.18 4.18
C ALA A 28 25.07 2.00 2.75
N LEU A 29 24.28 1.40 1.85
CA LEU A 29 24.66 1.16 0.46
C LEU A 29 24.42 2.43 -0.37
N LYS A 30 25.49 3.22 -0.56
CA LYS A 30 25.45 4.42 -1.41
C LYS A 30 25.51 4.02 -2.88
N GLY A 31 24.40 4.15 -3.60
CA GLY A 31 24.37 4.00 -5.06
C GLY A 31 22.96 3.99 -5.66
N GLY A 32 22.77 4.63 -6.82
CA GLY A 32 21.46 4.74 -7.49
C GLY A 32 20.85 3.38 -7.85
N VAL A 33 21.65 2.41 -8.28
CA VAL A 33 21.18 1.05 -8.60
C VAL A 33 20.63 0.33 -7.36
N PHE A 34 21.30 0.47 -6.21
CA PHE A 34 20.83 -0.13 -4.96
C PHE A 34 19.53 0.51 -4.47
N ARG A 35 19.32 1.81 -4.70
CA ARG A 35 18.04 2.47 -4.42
C ARG A 35 16.90 1.90 -5.26
N ALA A 36 17.14 1.63 -6.54
CA ALA A 36 16.14 1.03 -7.43
C ALA A 36 15.79 -0.40 -6.99
N ILE A 37 16.80 -1.22 -6.67
CA ILE A 37 16.58 -2.58 -6.15
C ILE A 37 15.79 -2.54 -4.84
N CYS A 38 16.17 -1.64 -3.93
CA CYS A 38 15.48 -1.46 -2.65
C CYS A 38 14.02 -1.03 -2.86
N LEU A 39 13.75 -0.10 -3.77
CA LEU A 39 12.39 0.33 -4.13
C LEU A 39 11.52 -0.86 -4.59
N VAL A 40 12.04 -1.64 -5.53
CA VAL A 40 11.32 -2.81 -6.06
C VAL A 40 11.06 -3.82 -4.96
N CYS A 41 12.06 -4.07 -4.10
CA CYS A 41 11.94 -4.99 -2.98
C CYS A 41 10.87 -4.54 -1.98
N THR A 42 10.91 -3.28 -1.52
CA THR A 42 9.96 -2.77 -0.52
C THR A 42 8.54 -2.69 -1.07
N ALA A 43 8.38 -2.26 -2.32
CA ALA A 43 7.09 -2.27 -3.00
C ALA A 43 6.55 -3.71 -3.17
N ALA A 44 7.41 -4.66 -3.57
CA ALA A 44 7.02 -6.07 -3.73
C ALA A 44 6.60 -6.70 -2.40
N VAL A 45 7.33 -6.46 -1.30
CA VAL A 45 6.97 -6.94 0.04
C VAL A 45 5.58 -6.46 0.43
N LEU A 46 5.29 -5.16 0.27
CA LEU A 46 3.97 -4.60 0.57
C LEU A 46 2.87 -5.26 -0.26
N VAL A 47 3.07 -5.36 -1.58
CA VAL A 47 2.11 -5.96 -2.51
C VAL A 47 1.87 -7.43 -2.15
N CYS A 48 2.93 -8.22 -1.92
CA CYS A 48 2.83 -9.64 -1.60
C CYS A 48 2.09 -9.89 -0.28
N ILE A 49 2.37 -9.11 0.77
CA ILE A 49 1.70 -9.28 2.08
C ILE A 49 0.20 -8.99 1.96
N LEU A 50 -0.17 -7.93 1.24
CA LEU A 50 -1.58 -7.56 1.06
C LEU A 50 -2.30 -8.50 0.08
N ALA A 51 -1.61 -8.96 -0.96
CA ALA A 51 -2.13 -9.96 -1.89
C ALA A 51 -2.40 -11.30 -1.18
N ASP A 52 -1.48 -11.78 -0.35
CA ASP A 52 -1.64 -12.98 0.48
C ASP A 52 -2.87 -12.88 1.39
N LEU A 53 -3.06 -11.73 2.03
CA LEU A 53 -4.26 -11.48 2.83
C LEU A 53 -5.53 -11.53 1.96
N GLY A 54 -5.51 -10.89 0.79
CA GLY A 54 -6.64 -10.87 -0.13
C GLY A 54 -7.04 -12.27 -0.61
N ILE A 55 -6.06 -13.12 -0.92
CA ILE A 55 -6.28 -14.52 -1.31
C ILE A 55 -6.86 -15.33 -0.15
N LYS A 56 -6.31 -15.18 1.07
CA LYS A 56 -6.79 -15.89 2.26
C LYS A 56 -8.23 -15.52 2.63
N GLU A 57 -8.56 -14.24 2.58
CA GLU A 57 -9.93 -13.76 2.84
C GLU A 57 -10.91 -14.21 1.74
N ALA A 58 -10.48 -14.30 0.47
CA ALA A 58 -11.29 -14.87 -0.60
C ALA A 58 -11.61 -16.36 -0.35
N ALA A 59 -10.60 -17.15 0.04
CA ALA A 59 -10.79 -18.56 0.36
C ALA A 59 -11.71 -18.76 1.58
N ALA A 60 -11.55 -17.93 2.62
CA ALA A 60 -12.40 -17.95 3.81
C ALA A 60 -13.86 -17.62 3.47
N ASP A 61 -14.09 -16.59 2.64
CA ASP A 61 -15.43 -16.22 2.19
C ASP A 61 -16.07 -17.33 1.39
N LEU A 62 -15.38 -17.91 0.41
CA LEU A 62 -15.91 -19.01 -0.39
C LEU A 62 -16.25 -20.24 0.46
N LYS A 63 -15.42 -20.57 1.46
CA LYS A 63 -15.72 -21.64 2.41
C LYS A 63 -16.98 -21.34 3.21
N SER A 64 -17.13 -20.10 3.68
CA SER A 64 -18.31 -19.67 4.43
C SER A 64 -19.58 -19.59 3.57
N GLU A 65 -19.47 -19.22 2.29
CA GLU A 65 -20.57 -19.26 1.31
C GLU A 65 -21.05 -20.71 1.11
N ARG A 66 -20.13 -21.67 0.98
CA ARG A 66 -20.47 -23.10 0.85
C ARG A 66 -21.18 -23.66 2.08
N ILE A 67 -20.76 -23.26 3.28
CA ILE A 67 -21.35 -23.75 4.54
C ILE A 67 -22.71 -23.09 4.80
N SER A 68 -22.83 -21.80 4.53
CA SER A 68 -24.06 -21.03 4.85
C SER A 68 -25.10 -21.04 3.74
N GLY A 69 -24.72 -21.44 2.51
CA GLY A 69 -25.57 -21.38 1.32
C GLY A 69 -25.92 -19.95 0.87
N LYS A 70 -25.34 -18.92 1.48
CA LYS A 70 -25.60 -17.51 1.16
C LYS A 70 -24.36 -16.83 0.60
N PRO A 71 -24.49 -16.01 -0.46
CA PRO A 71 -23.37 -15.23 -0.97
C PRO A 71 -22.95 -14.15 0.03
N ILE A 72 -21.65 -14.02 0.25
CA ILE A 72 -21.05 -13.00 1.12
C ILE A 72 -20.80 -11.74 0.29
N PRO A 73 -21.34 -10.58 0.71
CA PRO A 73 -21.17 -9.34 -0.02
C PRO A 73 -19.72 -8.84 0.04
N MET A 74 -19.26 -8.27 -1.08
CA MET A 74 -17.91 -7.75 -1.22
C MET A 74 -17.63 -6.49 -0.38
N THR A 75 -18.66 -5.87 0.20
CA THR A 75 -18.59 -4.64 0.99
C THR A 75 -17.50 -4.71 2.07
N GLY A 76 -17.37 -5.85 2.76
CA GLY A 76 -16.35 -6.00 3.79
C GLY A 76 -14.92 -5.88 3.26
N MET A 77 -14.68 -6.31 2.02
CA MET A 77 -13.37 -6.22 1.37
C MET A 77 -13.12 -4.82 0.79
N LEU A 78 -14.15 -4.17 0.25
CA LEU A 78 -14.06 -2.77 -0.17
C LEU A 78 -13.70 -1.85 1.01
N CYS A 79 -14.33 -2.04 2.18
CA CYS A 79 -13.97 -1.30 3.39
C CYS A 79 -12.52 -1.58 3.83
N ALA A 80 -12.04 -2.82 3.70
CA ALA A 80 -10.65 -3.16 4.03
C ALA A 80 -9.65 -2.49 3.07
N ALA A 81 -9.94 -2.52 1.76
CA ALA A 81 -9.13 -1.86 0.73
C ALA A 81 -9.12 -0.33 0.92
N ALA A 82 -10.28 0.26 1.21
CA ALA A 82 -10.40 1.69 1.51
C ALA A 82 -9.57 2.07 2.75
N ALA A 83 -9.61 1.28 3.82
CA ALA A 83 -8.87 1.57 5.04
C ALA A 83 -7.34 1.57 4.84
N VAL A 84 -6.80 0.59 4.09
CA VAL A 84 -5.35 0.56 3.81
C VAL A 84 -4.90 1.61 2.78
N THR A 85 -5.83 2.17 2.01
CA THR A 85 -5.60 3.28 1.05
C THR A 85 -5.72 4.64 1.73
N LEU A 86 -6.56 4.75 2.76
CA LEU A 86 -6.85 6.01 3.44
C LEU A 86 -5.60 6.60 4.08
N PHE A 87 -4.78 5.78 4.75
CA PHE A 87 -3.57 6.23 5.41
C PHE A 87 -2.57 6.91 4.44
N PRO A 88 -2.12 6.26 3.34
CA PRO A 88 -1.24 6.92 2.37
C PRO A 88 -1.91 8.09 1.65
N ALA A 89 -3.24 8.04 1.42
CA ALA A 89 -3.97 9.17 0.84
C ALA A 89 -3.94 10.40 1.75
N VAL A 90 -4.20 10.25 3.05
CA VAL A 90 -4.12 11.35 4.02
C VAL A 90 -2.70 11.91 4.09
N ASN A 91 -1.70 11.04 4.15
CA ASN A 91 -0.29 11.46 4.15
C ASN A 91 0.05 12.35 2.94
N ARG A 92 -0.51 12.07 1.77
CA ARG A 92 -0.31 12.88 0.56
C ARG A 92 -1.08 14.18 0.59
N ILE A 93 -2.32 14.17 1.07
CA ILE A 93 -3.08 15.42 1.21
C ILE A 93 -2.30 16.41 2.08
N VAL A 94 -1.69 15.94 3.17
CA VAL A 94 -0.82 16.78 4.02
C VAL A 94 0.43 17.26 3.27
N LEU A 95 1.07 16.40 2.47
CA LEU A 95 2.19 16.81 1.61
C LEU A 95 1.78 17.87 0.58
N PHE A 96 0.62 17.72 -0.06
CA PHE A 96 0.09 18.69 -1.01
C PHE A 96 -0.13 20.05 -0.33
N ILE A 97 -0.72 20.07 0.87
CA ILE A 97 -0.92 21.31 1.64
C ILE A 97 0.42 21.95 1.99
N SER A 98 1.40 21.14 2.43
CA SER A 98 2.75 21.61 2.76
C SER A 98 3.46 22.24 1.54
N ALA A 99 3.42 21.56 0.39
CA ALA A 99 4.07 22.01 -0.84
C ALA A 99 3.40 23.25 -1.48
N LEU A 100 2.08 23.42 -1.31
CA LEU A 100 1.32 24.56 -1.85
C LEU A 100 1.43 25.86 -1.02
N GLY A 101 2.39 25.94 -0.10
CA GLY A 101 2.61 27.13 0.73
C GLY A 101 1.98 27.05 2.12
N GLY A 102 1.75 25.84 2.65
CA GLY A 102 1.20 25.63 3.99
C GLY A 102 2.08 26.16 5.14
N GLY A 103 3.30 26.64 4.87
CA GLY A 103 4.18 27.25 5.87
C GLY A 103 4.86 26.26 6.81
N PHE A 104 4.81 24.95 6.52
CA PHE A 104 5.48 23.90 7.28
C PHE A 104 6.18 22.90 6.36
N GLU A 105 7.30 22.35 6.83
CA GLU A 105 8.09 21.32 6.14
C GLU A 105 7.58 19.93 6.51
N PHE A 106 7.13 19.16 5.51
CA PHE A 106 6.52 17.84 5.73
C PHE A 106 7.18 16.73 4.90
N TYR A 107 7.93 17.07 3.85
CA TYR A 107 8.43 16.07 2.91
C TYR A 107 9.38 15.05 3.56
N GLY A 108 10.23 15.46 4.50
CA GLY A 108 11.05 14.53 5.30
C GLY A 108 10.20 13.52 6.11
N ILE A 109 9.14 13.98 6.77
CA ILE A 109 8.23 13.13 7.55
C ILE A 109 7.42 12.22 6.61
N PHE A 110 6.94 12.77 5.49
CA PHE A 110 6.23 12.04 4.45
C PHE A 110 7.03 10.82 3.98
N LYS A 111 8.34 10.97 3.72
CA LYS A 111 9.23 9.87 3.32
C LYS A 111 9.28 8.75 4.36
N LEU A 112 9.28 9.09 5.65
CA LEU A 112 9.31 8.12 6.75
C LEU A 112 7.98 7.40 6.95
N LEU A 113 6.86 8.07 6.68
CA LEU A 113 5.51 7.50 6.79
C LEU A 113 5.15 6.57 5.61
N GLU A 114 5.88 6.65 4.49
CA GLU A 114 5.74 5.74 3.34
C GLU A 114 7.04 4.97 3.04
N PRO A 115 7.50 4.08 3.94
CA PRO A 115 8.75 3.35 3.78
C PRO A 115 8.75 2.43 2.56
N SER A 116 7.60 1.91 2.14
CA SER A 116 7.44 1.10 0.91
C SER A 116 7.88 1.83 -0.37
N PHE A 117 7.75 3.17 -0.41
CA PHE A 117 8.09 4.01 -1.56
C PHE A 117 9.14 5.08 -1.23
N LEU A 118 9.84 4.96 -0.11
CA LEU A 118 10.83 5.93 0.34
C LEU A 118 11.91 6.19 -0.72
N GLN A 119 12.38 5.13 -1.37
CA GLN A 119 13.38 5.26 -2.43
C GLN A 119 12.84 5.96 -3.68
N LEU A 120 11.56 5.80 -4.01
CA LEU A 120 10.90 6.54 -5.10
C LEU A 120 10.90 8.04 -4.78
N CYS A 121 10.60 8.40 -3.53
CA CYS A 121 10.68 9.79 -3.10
C CYS A 121 12.11 10.34 -3.25
N ASN A 122 13.13 9.56 -2.87
CA ASN A 122 14.53 9.97 -3.04
C ASN A 122 15.03 10.00 -4.49
N PHE A 123 14.35 9.33 -5.42
CA PHE A 123 14.63 9.44 -6.86
C PHE A 123 14.03 10.70 -7.46
N ILE A 124 12.83 11.07 -6.99
CA ILE A 124 12.13 12.27 -7.42
C ILE A 124 12.86 13.50 -6.89
N GLU A 125 12.91 13.64 -5.57
CA GLU A 125 13.60 14.78 -4.93
C GLU A 125 14.41 14.25 -3.73
N PRO A 126 15.76 14.28 -3.80
CA PRO A 126 16.59 13.84 -2.69
C PRO A 126 16.52 14.78 -1.48
N SER A 127 16.18 16.06 -1.67
CA SER A 127 15.99 17.01 -0.59
C SER A 127 14.87 16.58 0.37
N ALA A 128 14.91 17.08 1.60
CA ALA A 128 13.85 16.89 2.59
C ALA A 128 12.85 18.05 2.61
N LEU A 129 13.06 19.07 1.76
CA LEU A 129 12.27 20.29 1.72
C LEU A 129 11.04 20.14 0.82
N SER A 130 9.87 20.48 1.35
CA SER A 130 8.61 20.49 0.63
C SER A 130 8.58 21.54 -0.49
N ALA A 131 9.29 22.66 -0.31
CA ALA A 131 9.34 23.75 -1.29
C ALA A 131 10.06 23.38 -2.60
N ASN A 132 10.86 22.32 -2.59
CA ASN A 132 11.57 21.86 -3.79
C ASN A 132 10.71 20.97 -4.70
N LEU A 133 9.55 20.50 -4.22
CA LEU A 133 8.67 19.68 -5.05
C LEU A 133 7.91 20.52 -6.07
N SER A 134 8.07 20.17 -7.33
CA SER A 134 7.22 20.65 -8.41
C SER A 134 5.85 19.96 -8.40
N ALA A 135 4.86 20.60 -9.03
CA ALA A 135 3.53 20.00 -9.21
C ALA A 135 3.56 18.69 -10.00
N ALA A 136 4.51 18.53 -10.93
CA ALA A 136 4.70 17.29 -11.70
C ALA A 136 5.19 16.13 -10.82
N GLU A 137 6.10 16.40 -9.90
CA GLU A 137 6.64 15.40 -8.97
C GLU A 137 5.60 14.98 -7.93
N LEU A 138 4.83 15.94 -7.45
CA LEU A 138 3.73 15.72 -6.53
C LEU A 138 2.62 14.87 -7.15
N THR A 139 2.32 15.09 -8.44
CA THR A 139 1.38 14.26 -9.19
C THR A 139 1.92 12.88 -9.55
N ALA A 140 3.23 12.75 -9.80
CA ALA A 140 3.89 11.46 -10.01
C ALA A 140 3.81 10.55 -8.77
N LEU A 141 3.73 11.13 -7.57
CA LEU A 141 3.56 10.37 -6.34
C LEU A 141 2.12 9.85 -6.16
N LEU A 142 1.08 10.53 -6.64
CA LEU A 142 -0.34 10.16 -6.41
C LEU A 142 -0.69 8.67 -6.64
N PRO A 143 -0.23 7.99 -7.72
CA PRO A 143 -0.63 6.62 -8.00
C PRO A 143 -0.27 5.61 -6.91
N THR A 144 0.82 5.85 -6.17
CA THR A 144 1.31 4.88 -5.17
C THR A 144 0.37 4.72 -3.96
N ALA A 145 -0.62 5.61 -3.78
CA ALA A 145 -1.56 5.61 -2.66
C ALA A 145 -2.58 4.50 -2.85
N ALA A 146 -2.94 4.26 -4.10
CA ALA A 146 -3.87 3.22 -4.48
C ALA A 146 -3.23 1.83 -4.42
N VAL A 147 -1.89 1.71 -4.40
CA VAL A 147 -1.20 0.43 -4.47
C VAL A 147 -1.60 -0.54 -3.35
N PRO A 148 -1.65 -0.16 -2.05
CA PRO A 148 -2.09 -1.06 -0.99
C PRO A 148 -3.52 -1.59 -1.20
N GLY A 149 -4.46 -0.68 -1.52
CA GLY A 149 -5.85 -1.04 -1.76
C GLY A 149 -6.02 -1.92 -2.99
N ALA A 150 -5.33 -1.59 -4.08
CA ALA A 150 -5.34 -2.36 -5.32
C ALA A 150 -4.75 -3.75 -5.11
N ALA A 151 -3.59 -3.88 -4.45
CA ALA A 151 -2.96 -5.17 -4.16
C ALA A 151 -3.90 -6.09 -3.37
N LEU A 152 -4.58 -5.56 -2.36
CA LEU A 152 -5.54 -6.30 -1.54
C LEU A 152 -6.79 -6.69 -2.34
N LEU A 153 -7.42 -5.73 -3.02
CA LEU A 153 -8.71 -5.90 -3.68
C LEU A 153 -8.61 -6.73 -4.95
N LEU A 154 -7.62 -6.47 -5.81
CA LEU A 154 -7.43 -7.21 -7.06
C LEU A 154 -7.12 -8.68 -6.77
N SER A 155 -6.23 -8.95 -5.81
CA SER A 155 -5.87 -10.32 -5.42
C SER A 155 -7.08 -11.10 -4.90
N TYR A 156 -7.96 -10.44 -4.14
CA TYR A 156 -9.22 -11.04 -3.70
C TYR A 156 -10.18 -11.34 -4.86
N ILE A 157 -10.38 -10.40 -5.78
CA ILE A 157 -11.25 -10.58 -6.95
C ILE A 157 -10.73 -11.74 -7.82
N ILE A 158 -9.43 -11.75 -8.09
CA ILE A 158 -8.77 -12.78 -8.90
C ILE A 158 -8.92 -14.14 -8.23
N ALA A 159 -8.67 -14.24 -6.92
CA ALA A 159 -8.81 -15.48 -6.17
C ALA A 159 -10.25 -16.01 -6.19
N ARG A 160 -11.25 -15.15 -5.97
CA ARG A 160 -12.66 -15.54 -6.07
C ARG A 160 -13.04 -16.01 -7.47
N LYS A 161 -12.67 -15.26 -8.52
CA LYS A 161 -12.95 -15.64 -9.91
C LYS A 161 -12.31 -16.98 -10.29
N LYS A 162 -11.05 -17.21 -9.87
CA LYS A 162 -10.33 -18.45 -10.14
C LYS A 162 -11.02 -19.66 -9.49
N HIS A 163 -11.46 -19.52 -8.25
CA HIS A 163 -12.18 -20.59 -7.56
C HIS A 163 -13.54 -20.89 -8.19
N ILE A 164 -14.32 -19.86 -8.59
CA ILE A 164 -15.61 -20.06 -9.27
C ILE A 164 -15.42 -20.83 -10.58
N LYS A 165 -14.41 -20.47 -11.39
CA LYS A 165 -14.09 -21.21 -12.63
C LYS A 165 -13.62 -22.65 -12.36
N SER A 166 -12.92 -22.90 -11.26
CA SER A 166 -12.38 -24.23 -10.93
C SER A 166 -13.42 -25.20 -10.37
N THR A 167 -14.51 -24.69 -9.78
CA THR A 167 -15.64 -25.51 -9.31
C THR A 167 -16.83 -25.53 -10.28
N GLY A 168 -16.64 -25.01 -11.49
CA GLY A 168 -17.61 -25.17 -12.57
C GLY A 168 -17.66 -26.62 -13.02
N PHE A 169 -18.77 -27.28 -12.70
CA PHE A 169 -19.41 -28.23 -13.60
C PHE A 169 -19.58 -27.60 -14.99
#